data_AF-J3E3N8-F1
#
_entry.id   AF-J3E3N8-F1
#
_cell.length_a   1.000
_cell.length_b   1.000
_cell.length_c   1.000
_cell.angle_alpha   90.00
_cell.angle_beta   90.00
_cell.angle_gamma   90.00
#
_symmetry.space_group_name_H-M   'P 1'
#
loop_
_entity.id
_entity.type
_entity.pdbx_description
1 polymer ?
#
loop_
_entity_poly.entity_id
_entity_poly.type
_entity_poly.pdbx_seq_one_letter_code
_entity_poly.pdbx_strand_id
1 'polypeptide(L)'
;MWKALKMDIFNLLSYKLENFLNIRPCPTKLGAVFYEEDEPSLLSVVARKRNGSTFFVSRWHDLFSISAFEKSMSKNGFTESDCYAILLVLSRFGYLLEIDNRQRTNKDYFIFFYLIQLISLKNSPLDADAQHRSYMLRFLLFELSIDDEAYRRFSIKDNQLVMATDTLGPVAFLDVIDLVYKAIKFDSRKEHELLSTLKNYQTSIVTLLTEPDDTNYRFRLNDRHSELMYPDVFLHAYARNKKQIFSALIDTVNPLQSTENLFVSNIILMNYSFYILKSKPREILKLKKHVNDETLFSKLLEAIITRRMAINKSLFEKISIGHDLSLIKDNSTSFYNILYSL
;
A
#
# COMPACT_ATOMS: atom_id res chain seq x y z
N MET A 1 5.33 25.56 -24.17
CA MET A 1 5.19 24.10 -23.95
C MET A 1 6.01 23.73 -22.72
N TRP A 2 5.44 23.91 -21.53
CA TRP A 2 6.09 23.48 -20.29
C TRP A 2 5.92 21.98 -20.16
N LYS A 3 7.02 21.22 -20.23
CA LYS A 3 7.04 19.86 -19.70
C LYS A 3 6.74 19.99 -18.21
N ALA A 4 5.53 19.62 -17.78
CA ALA A 4 5.24 19.53 -16.36
C ALA A 4 6.29 18.60 -15.74
N LEU A 5 7.08 19.10 -14.79
CA LEU A 5 7.98 18.25 -14.01
C LEU A 5 7.09 17.19 -13.35
N LYS A 6 7.18 15.94 -13.82
CA LYS A 6 6.43 14.81 -13.26
C LYS A 6 6.84 14.69 -11.80
N MET A 7 5.88 14.87 -10.89
CA MET A 7 6.14 14.76 -9.47
C MET A 7 6.49 13.31 -9.14
N ASP A 8 7.67 13.09 -8.57
CA ASP A 8 8.16 11.76 -8.27
C ASP A 8 7.61 11.27 -6.92
N ILE A 9 6.38 10.77 -6.96
CA ILE A 9 5.70 10.17 -5.80
C ILE A 9 6.48 8.96 -5.27
N PHE A 10 7.21 8.25 -6.12
CA PHE A 10 8.02 7.11 -5.68
C PHE A 10 9.18 7.56 -4.77
N ASN A 11 9.74 8.75 -4.96
CA ASN A 11 10.72 9.32 -4.03
C ASN A 11 10.09 9.65 -2.66
N LEU A 12 8.86 10.16 -2.61
CA LEU A 12 8.16 10.37 -1.34
C LEU A 12 7.91 9.04 -0.62
N LEU A 13 7.53 8.00 -1.37
CA LEU A 13 7.33 6.66 -0.84
C LEU A 13 8.65 6.03 -0.34
N SER A 14 9.74 6.20 -1.10
CA SER A 14 11.08 5.74 -0.70
C SER A 14 11.54 6.43 0.58
N TYR A 15 11.30 7.74 0.69
CA TYR A 15 11.61 8.49 1.90
C TYR A 15 10.76 8.04 3.11
N LYS A 16 9.47 7.72 2.89
CA LYS A 16 8.63 7.11 3.94
C LYS A 16 9.22 5.77 4.41
N LEU A 17 9.67 4.93 3.47
CA LEU A 17 10.31 3.66 3.82
C LEU A 17 11.61 3.89 4.60
N GLU A 18 12.45 4.82 4.19
CA GLU A 18 13.69 5.14 4.92
C GLU A 18 13.41 5.56 6.37
N ASN A 19 12.38 6.38 6.61
CA ASN A 19 11.93 6.76 7.96
C ASN A 19 11.41 5.55 8.74
N PHE A 20 10.62 4.70 8.09
CA PHE A 20 10.09 3.49 8.73
C PHE A 20 11.23 2.55 9.19
N LEU A 21 12.28 2.43 8.38
CA LEU A 21 13.43 1.57 8.67
C LEU A 21 14.41 2.22 9.67
N ASN A 22 14.62 3.53 9.60
CA ASN A 22 15.64 4.26 10.36
C ASN A 22 15.06 5.50 11.06
N ILE A 23 15.34 5.61 12.37
CA ILE A 23 14.90 6.73 13.22
C ILE A 23 15.61 8.06 12.85
N ARG A 24 16.72 8.01 12.07
CA ARG A 24 17.46 9.19 11.59
C ARG A 24 17.67 9.15 10.07
N PRO A 25 16.61 9.34 9.28
CA PRO A 25 16.72 9.36 7.82
C PRO A 25 17.50 10.60 7.35
N CYS A 26 18.14 10.50 6.19
CA CYS A 26 18.89 11.62 5.62
C CYS A 26 17.92 12.69 5.09
N PRO A 27 18.06 13.98 5.47
CA PRO A 27 17.21 15.04 4.93
C PRO A 27 17.25 15.04 3.40
N THR A 28 16.11 14.78 2.77
CA THR A 28 16.00 14.74 1.31
C THR A 28 15.30 16.01 0.82
N LYS A 29 15.89 16.66 -0.18
CA LYS A 29 15.23 17.80 -0.86
C LYS A 29 14.09 17.28 -1.72
N LEU A 30 12.88 17.41 -1.20
CA LEU A 30 11.65 17.09 -1.91
C LEU A 30 11.12 18.36 -2.60
N GLY A 31 10.40 18.18 -3.70
CA GLY A 31 9.98 19.27 -4.60
C GLY A 31 8.88 20.17 -4.01
N ALA A 32 7.85 20.45 -4.81
CA ALA A 32 6.72 21.30 -4.37
C ALA A 32 5.85 20.64 -3.28
N VAL A 33 5.91 19.30 -3.19
CA VAL A 33 5.30 18.48 -2.14
C VAL A 33 6.41 17.81 -1.35
N PHE A 34 6.35 17.91 -0.02
CA PHE A 34 7.38 17.45 0.90
C PHE A 34 6.78 17.11 2.28
N TYR A 35 7.63 16.68 3.21
CA TYR A 35 7.24 16.35 4.58
C TYR A 35 7.49 17.52 5.53
N GLU A 36 6.51 17.81 6.39
CA GLU A 36 6.62 18.78 7.47
C GLU A 36 6.16 18.13 8.78
N GLU A 37 6.83 18.46 9.89
CA GLU A 37 6.43 17.96 11.21
C GLU A 37 5.14 18.66 11.65
N ASP A 38 4.07 17.87 11.76
CA ASP A 38 2.73 18.30 12.16
C ASP A 38 2.59 18.24 13.69
N GLU A 39 3.01 17.11 14.25
CA GLU A 39 3.19 16.87 15.68
C GLU A 39 4.58 16.26 15.91
N PRO A 40 5.12 16.28 17.14
CA PRO A 40 6.40 15.63 17.43
C PRO A 40 6.42 14.18 16.93
N SER A 41 7.38 13.87 16.04
CA SER A 41 7.52 12.55 15.39
C SER A 41 6.39 12.15 14.43
N LEU A 42 5.53 13.08 14.00
CA LEU A 42 4.54 12.88 12.94
C LEU A 42 4.85 13.82 11.77
N LEU A 43 5.29 13.25 10.64
CA LEU A 43 5.55 14.01 9.43
C LEU A 43 4.39 13.85 8.43
N SER A 44 3.70 14.95 8.19
CA SER A 44 2.58 15.02 7.26
C SER A 44 3.04 15.49 5.88
N VAL A 45 2.33 15.06 4.84
CA VAL A 45 2.61 15.53 3.47
C VAL A 45 1.99 16.90 3.25
N VAL A 46 2.82 17.87 2.89
CA VAL A 46 2.43 19.25 2.64
C VAL A 46 2.83 19.72 1.26
N ALA A 47 2.09 20.69 0.73
CA ALA A 47 2.43 21.43 -0.48
C ALA A 47 2.79 22.89 -0.13
N ARG A 48 3.74 23.47 -0.86
CA ARG A 48 4.13 24.88 -0.68
C ARG A 48 3.11 25.82 -1.33
N LYS A 49 2.63 26.81 -0.59
CA LYS A 49 1.86 27.95 -1.13
C LYS A 49 2.79 29.01 -1.70
N ARG A 50 2.25 29.89 -2.54
CA ARG A 50 3.00 31.00 -3.16
C ARG A 50 3.59 31.98 -2.15
N ASN A 51 2.92 32.19 -1.01
CA ASN A 51 3.41 33.04 0.07
C ASN A 51 4.46 32.37 0.98
N GLY A 52 4.89 31.15 0.65
CA GLY A 52 5.89 30.39 1.39
C GLY A 52 5.34 29.52 2.52
N SER A 53 4.08 29.69 2.94
CA SER A 53 3.49 28.81 3.95
C SER A 53 3.09 27.45 3.35
N THR A 54 2.83 26.49 4.22
CA THR A 54 2.49 25.11 3.85
C THR A 54 1.00 24.84 3.88
N PHE A 55 0.61 23.78 3.20
CA PHE A 55 -0.76 23.28 3.14
C PHE A 55 -0.79 21.77 3.16
N PHE A 56 -1.50 21.18 4.12
CA PHE A 56 -1.66 19.73 4.23
C PHE A 56 -2.46 19.18 3.04
N VAL A 57 -1.87 18.26 2.28
CA VAL A 57 -2.51 17.74 1.07
C VAL A 57 -3.77 16.92 1.38
N SER A 58 -3.84 16.33 2.57
CA SER A 58 -5.03 15.64 3.09
C SER A 58 -6.25 16.54 3.27
N ARG A 59 -6.02 17.85 3.44
CA ARG A 59 -7.03 18.88 3.68
C ARG A 59 -7.40 19.68 2.43
N TRP A 60 -7.10 19.16 1.23
CA TRP A 60 -7.36 19.84 -0.05
C TRP A 60 -8.79 20.37 -0.22
N HIS A 61 -9.78 19.72 0.39
CA HIS A 61 -11.17 20.14 0.36
C HIS A 61 -11.45 21.46 1.11
N ASP A 62 -10.58 21.89 2.04
CA ASP A 62 -10.71 23.18 2.74
C ASP A 62 -10.57 24.40 1.82
N LEU A 63 -10.10 24.20 0.58
CA LEU A 63 -9.90 25.27 -0.39
C LEU A 63 -11.17 25.67 -1.16
N PHE A 64 -12.29 24.98 -0.92
CA PHE A 64 -13.56 25.25 -1.58
C PHE A 64 -14.77 24.86 -0.71
N SER A 65 -15.96 25.35 -1.10
CA SER A 65 -17.21 24.96 -0.46
C SER A 65 -17.64 23.59 -0.98
N ILE A 66 -17.79 22.62 -0.07
CA ILE A 66 -18.25 21.26 -0.37
C ILE A 66 -19.65 21.30 -1.02
N SER A 67 -20.59 22.06 -0.46
CA SER A 67 -21.94 22.18 -1.03
C SER A 67 -21.96 22.78 -2.45
N ALA A 68 -21.09 23.75 -2.73
CA ALA A 68 -20.95 24.29 -4.08
C ALA A 68 -20.31 23.28 -5.05
N PHE A 69 -19.36 22.47 -4.56
CA PHE A 69 -18.75 21.39 -5.31
C PHE A 69 -19.78 20.30 -5.65
N GLU A 70 -20.54 19.80 -4.68
CA GLU A 70 -21.60 18.80 -4.88
C GLU A 70 -22.65 19.28 -5.89
N LYS A 71 -23.09 20.54 -5.78
CA LYS A 71 -24.03 21.14 -6.76
C LYS A 71 -23.43 21.25 -8.17
N SER A 72 -22.12 21.36 -8.29
CA SER A 72 -21.42 21.40 -9.58
C SER A 72 -21.26 19.99 -10.16
N MET A 73 -20.91 19.01 -9.32
CA MET A 73 -20.77 17.60 -9.69
C MET A 73 -22.10 16.96 -10.06
N SER A 74 -23.20 17.31 -9.38
CA SER A 74 -24.53 16.78 -9.69
C SER A 74 -25.04 17.15 -11.08
N LYS A 75 -24.62 18.30 -11.62
CA LYS A 75 -24.88 18.66 -13.04
C LYS A 75 -24.19 17.74 -14.03
N ASN A 76 -23.17 17.01 -13.59
CA ASN A 76 -22.45 16.00 -14.36
C ASN A 76 -22.91 14.58 -14.01
N GLY A 77 -24.00 14.42 -13.25
CA GLY A 77 -24.62 13.14 -12.92
C GLY A 77 -24.21 12.52 -11.59
N PHE A 78 -23.19 13.04 -10.90
CA PHE A 78 -22.69 12.46 -9.64
C PHE A 78 -23.66 12.71 -8.47
N THR A 79 -23.87 11.71 -7.63
CA THR A 79 -24.69 11.83 -6.41
C THR A 79 -23.89 12.41 -5.23
N GLU A 80 -24.57 12.66 -4.12
CA GLU A 80 -23.91 13.04 -2.86
C GLU A 80 -22.99 11.92 -2.33
N SER A 81 -23.42 10.65 -2.42
CA SER A 81 -22.59 9.49 -2.02
C SER A 81 -21.35 9.36 -2.92
N ASP A 82 -21.49 9.60 -4.22
CA ASP A 82 -20.33 9.65 -5.12
C ASP A 82 -19.35 10.78 -4.72
N CYS A 83 -19.87 11.98 -4.45
CA CYS A 83 -19.05 13.13 -4.03
C CYS A 83 -18.34 12.86 -2.69
N TYR A 84 -19.02 12.23 -1.74
CA TYR A 84 -18.43 11.81 -0.47
C TYR A 84 -17.26 10.85 -0.69
N ALA A 85 -17.45 9.80 -1.49
CA ALA A 85 -16.40 8.82 -1.78
C ALA A 85 -15.18 9.46 -2.46
N ILE A 86 -15.41 10.40 -3.40
CA ILE A 86 -14.35 11.16 -4.07
C ILE A 86 -13.56 12.00 -3.05
N LEU A 87 -14.24 12.80 -2.24
CA LEU A 87 -13.60 13.66 -1.24
C LEU A 87 -12.77 12.84 -0.26
N LEU A 88 -13.33 11.73 0.22
CA LEU A 88 -12.68 10.83 1.16
C LEU A 88 -11.42 10.20 0.56
N VAL A 89 -11.50 9.56 -0.61
CA VAL A 89 -10.34 8.89 -1.24
C VAL A 89 -9.22 9.88 -1.55
N LEU A 90 -9.56 11.02 -2.16
CA LEU A 90 -8.55 12.04 -2.51
C LEU A 90 -7.89 12.66 -1.27
N SER A 91 -8.61 12.78 -0.16
CA SER A 91 -8.01 13.16 1.13
C SER A 91 -7.13 12.07 1.73
N ARG A 92 -7.51 10.80 1.60
CA ARG A 92 -6.74 9.64 2.09
C ARG A 92 -5.43 9.40 1.36
N PHE A 93 -5.30 9.87 0.13
CA PHE A 93 -4.00 9.93 -0.55
C PHE A 93 -2.94 10.74 0.20
N GLY A 94 -3.33 11.80 0.94
CA GLY A 94 -2.38 12.53 1.78
C GLY A 94 -1.85 11.69 2.94
N TYR A 95 -2.72 10.92 3.57
CA TYR A 95 -2.38 10.05 4.71
C TYR A 95 -1.59 8.80 4.28
N LEU A 96 -1.75 8.33 3.04
CA LEU A 96 -1.01 7.18 2.51
C LEU A 96 0.50 7.31 2.70
N LEU A 97 1.02 8.53 2.51
CA LEU A 97 2.44 8.82 2.56
C LEU A 97 2.90 9.40 3.91
N GLU A 98 2.00 9.67 4.86
CA GLU A 98 2.34 10.17 6.20
C GLU A 98 3.34 9.27 6.92
N ILE A 99 4.24 9.86 7.71
CA ILE A 99 5.23 9.11 8.49
C ILE A 99 4.91 9.35 9.97
N ASP A 100 4.39 8.31 10.62
CA ASP A 100 4.18 8.31 12.07
C ASP A 100 5.31 7.54 12.77
N ASN A 101 6.31 8.26 13.25
CA ASN A 101 7.42 7.69 14.00
C ASN A 101 7.08 7.45 15.48
N ARG A 102 5.89 7.85 15.95
CA ARG A 102 5.45 7.62 17.34
C ARG A 102 5.15 6.15 17.58
N GLN A 103 4.68 5.44 16.55
CA GLN A 103 4.38 4.01 16.61
C GLN A 103 4.74 3.33 15.29
N ARG A 104 5.67 2.36 15.33
CA ARG A 104 5.85 1.42 14.20
C ARG A 104 4.72 0.41 14.24
N THR A 105 3.71 0.59 13.39
CA THR A 105 2.51 -0.23 13.45
C THR A 105 2.60 -1.44 12.51
N ASN A 106 1.89 -2.51 12.85
CA ASN A 106 1.71 -3.64 11.94
C ASN A 106 1.02 -3.22 10.62
N LYS A 107 0.20 -2.17 10.70
CA LYS A 107 -0.51 -1.54 9.60
C LYS A 107 0.45 -0.99 8.53
N ASP A 108 1.57 -0.38 8.89
CA ASP A 108 2.54 0.11 7.90
C ASP A 108 3.14 -1.01 7.05
N TYR A 109 3.43 -2.17 7.64
CA TYR A 109 3.86 -3.34 6.87
C TYR A 109 2.81 -3.78 5.84
N PHE A 110 1.51 -3.73 6.19
CA PHE A 110 0.43 -4.02 5.25
C PHE A 110 0.32 -2.96 4.15
N ILE A 111 0.38 -1.68 4.51
CA ILE A 111 0.36 -0.57 3.54
C ILE A 111 1.53 -0.74 2.56
N PHE A 112 2.76 -0.92 3.05
CA PHE A 112 3.92 -1.16 2.18
C PHE A 112 3.76 -2.41 1.34
N PHE A 113 3.24 -3.51 1.91
CA PHE A 113 2.95 -4.71 1.14
C PHE A 113 2.03 -4.41 -0.03
N TYR A 114 0.85 -3.83 0.23
CA TYR A 114 -0.12 -3.53 -0.83
C TYR A 114 0.43 -2.56 -1.88
N LEU A 115 1.20 -1.54 -1.47
CA LEU A 115 1.88 -0.63 -2.39
C LEU A 115 2.90 -1.36 -3.28
N ILE A 116 3.76 -2.20 -2.71
CA ILE A 116 4.73 -3.00 -3.46
C ILE A 116 4.03 -3.92 -4.46
N GLN A 117 2.95 -4.59 -4.03
CA GLN A 117 2.20 -5.47 -4.92
C GLN A 117 1.55 -4.69 -6.08
N LEU A 118 0.86 -3.59 -5.80
CA LEU A 118 0.21 -2.75 -6.84
C LEU A 118 1.23 -2.23 -7.86
N ILE A 119 2.32 -1.63 -7.37
CA ILE A 119 3.35 -1.01 -8.20
C ILE A 119 4.09 -2.05 -9.05
N SER A 120 4.31 -3.26 -8.54
CA SER A 120 5.03 -4.31 -9.27
C SER A 120 4.13 -5.01 -10.28
N LEU A 121 2.88 -5.32 -9.90
CA LEU A 121 1.98 -6.09 -10.73
C LEU A 121 1.45 -5.31 -11.93
N LYS A 122 1.40 -3.97 -11.87
CA LYS A 122 0.91 -3.16 -13.00
C LYS A 122 1.75 -3.34 -14.27
N ASN A 123 3.03 -3.68 -14.12
CA ASN A 123 3.96 -3.94 -15.21
C ASN A 123 4.17 -5.44 -15.50
N SER A 124 3.39 -6.32 -14.85
CA SER A 124 3.58 -7.78 -14.91
C SER A 124 2.45 -8.49 -15.64
N PRO A 125 2.74 -9.45 -16.53
CA PRO A 125 1.71 -10.29 -17.16
C PRO A 125 1.03 -11.23 -16.16
N LEU A 126 1.56 -11.38 -14.94
CA LEU A 126 1.01 -12.23 -13.88
C LEU A 126 -0.39 -11.81 -13.42
N ASP A 127 -0.76 -10.54 -13.65
CA ASP A 127 -2.04 -9.97 -13.21
C ASP A 127 -2.70 -9.17 -14.33
N ALA A 128 -2.71 -9.75 -15.54
CA ALA A 128 -3.24 -9.11 -16.74
C ALA A 128 -4.74 -8.78 -16.63
N ASP A 129 -5.51 -9.55 -15.87
CA ASP A 129 -6.94 -9.30 -15.58
C ASP A 129 -7.19 -8.41 -14.36
N ALA A 130 -6.11 -7.91 -13.73
CA ALA A 130 -6.13 -7.05 -12.54
C ALA A 130 -6.80 -7.67 -11.31
N GLN A 131 -6.95 -8.99 -11.22
CA GLN A 131 -7.62 -9.65 -10.09
C GLN A 131 -6.86 -9.40 -8.78
N HIS A 132 -5.55 -9.60 -8.77
CA HIS A 132 -4.72 -9.40 -7.59
C HIS A 132 -4.60 -7.92 -7.27
N ARG A 133 -4.36 -7.05 -8.26
CA ARG A 133 -4.29 -5.61 -8.04
C ARG A 133 -5.60 -5.04 -7.47
N SER A 134 -6.75 -5.47 -7.95
CA SER A 134 -8.05 -5.06 -7.38
C SER A 134 -8.20 -5.52 -5.92
N TYR A 135 -7.74 -6.73 -5.58
CA TYR A 135 -7.66 -7.18 -4.19
C TYR A 135 -6.74 -6.27 -3.36
N MET A 136 -5.52 -6.00 -3.83
CA MET A 136 -4.54 -5.18 -3.10
C MET A 136 -5.04 -3.75 -2.90
N LEU A 137 -5.66 -3.16 -3.91
CA LEU A 137 -6.26 -1.83 -3.82
C LEU A 137 -7.34 -1.79 -2.74
N ARG A 138 -8.26 -2.76 -2.75
CA ARG A 138 -9.36 -2.81 -1.76
C ARG A 138 -8.81 -2.82 -0.34
N PHE A 139 -7.82 -3.66 -0.06
CA PHE A 139 -7.24 -3.73 1.27
C PHE A 139 -6.37 -2.52 1.60
N LEU A 140 -5.68 -1.91 0.64
CA LEU A 140 -5.00 -0.64 0.85
C LEU A 140 -5.99 0.45 1.29
N LEU A 141 -7.12 0.58 0.59
CA LEU A 141 -8.14 1.57 0.95
C LEU A 141 -8.75 1.30 2.34
N PHE A 142 -8.96 0.03 2.69
CA PHE A 142 -9.36 -0.36 4.04
C PHE A 142 -8.32 0.05 5.09
N GLU A 143 -7.03 -0.21 4.87
CA GLU A 143 -5.97 0.21 5.80
C GLU A 143 -5.91 1.74 5.93
N LEU A 144 -6.32 2.50 4.92
CA LEU A 144 -6.46 3.96 4.99
C LEU A 144 -7.72 4.43 5.73
N SER A 145 -8.42 3.54 6.43
CA SER A 145 -9.64 3.83 7.18
C SER A 145 -10.73 4.49 6.31
N ILE A 146 -10.83 4.02 5.06
CA ILE A 146 -11.98 4.32 4.18
C ILE A 146 -13.08 3.33 4.53
N ASP A 147 -14.32 3.80 4.64
CA ASP A 147 -15.46 2.95 4.98
C ASP A 147 -15.80 1.95 3.86
N ASP A 148 -16.54 0.90 4.23
CA ASP A 148 -16.88 -0.22 3.36
C ASP A 148 -17.72 0.19 2.15
N GLU A 149 -18.56 1.20 2.27
CA GLU A 149 -19.38 1.70 1.16
C GLU A 149 -18.49 2.43 0.15
N ALA A 150 -17.65 3.35 0.62
CA ALA A 150 -16.78 4.16 -0.22
C ALA A 150 -15.72 3.32 -0.93
N TYR A 151 -14.95 2.48 -0.22
CA TYR A 151 -13.84 1.78 -0.89
C TYR A 151 -14.32 0.73 -1.90
N ARG A 152 -15.53 0.15 -1.74
CA ARG A 152 -16.09 -0.84 -2.68
C ARG A 152 -16.44 -0.25 -4.04
N ARG A 153 -16.54 1.08 -4.12
CA ARG A 153 -16.73 1.79 -5.40
C ARG A 153 -15.49 1.72 -6.28
N PHE A 154 -14.31 1.39 -5.75
CA PHE A 154 -13.05 1.45 -6.49
C PHE A 154 -12.53 0.07 -6.87
N SER A 155 -12.10 -0.07 -8.13
CA SER A 155 -11.49 -1.29 -8.66
C SER A 155 -10.49 -0.97 -9.77
N ILE A 156 -9.66 -1.94 -10.15
CA ILE A 156 -8.74 -1.79 -11.29
C ILE A 156 -9.29 -2.61 -12.44
N LYS A 157 -9.53 -1.95 -13.57
CA LYS A 157 -10.02 -2.57 -14.80
C LYS A 157 -9.26 -1.98 -15.98
N ASP A 158 -8.85 -2.83 -16.93
CA ASP A 158 -8.14 -2.42 -18.14
C ASP A 158 -6.94 -1.50 -17.82
N ASN A 159 -6.19 -1.83 -16.76
CA ASN A 159 -5.04 -1.08 -16.25
C ASN A 159 -5.33 0.35 -15.75
N GLN A 160 -6.58 0.65 -15.39
CA GLN A 160 -7.00 1.94 -14.86
C GLN A 160 -7.73 1.78 -13.54
N LEU A 161 -7.57 2.76 -12.65
CA LEU A 161 -8.45 2.90 -11.50
C LEU A 161 -9.83 3.37 -11.98
N VAL A 162 -10.86 2.61 -11.64
CA VAL A 162 -12.25 2.88 -12.01
C VAL A 162 -13.08 3.07 -10.75
N MET A 163 -13.95 4.07 -10.76
CA MET A 163 -14.96 4.32 -9.74
C MET A 163 -16.34 3.91 -10.26
N ALA A 164 -17.04 3.05 -9.54
CA ALA A 164 -18.46 2.80 -9.74
C ALA A 164 -19.26 3.98 -9.18
N THR A 165 -20.08 4.58 -10.03
CA THR A 165 -21.00 5.66 -9.65
C THR A 165 -22.43 5.15 -9.60
N ASP A 166 -23.29 5.86 -8.86
CA ASP A 166 -24.69 5.45 -8.72
C ASP A 166 -25.48 5.58 -10.03
N THR A 167 -25.11 6.50 -10.93
CA THR A 167 -25.93 6.90 -12.09
C THR A 167 -25.21 6.75 -13.44
N LEU A 168 -23.89 6.96 -13.50
CA LEU A 168 -23.11 6.98 -14.74
C LEU A 168 -22.49 5.61 -15.06
N GLY A 169 -22.60 4.66 -14.12
CA GLY A 169 -21.86 3.41 -14.17
C GLY A 169 -20.37 3.61 -13.83
N PRO A 170 -19.49 2.69 -14.27
CA PRO A 170 -18.06 2.78 -14.00
C PRO A 170 -17.39 3.89 -14.82
N VAL A 171 -16.62 4.76 -14.15
CA VAL A 171 -15.87 5.87 -14.77
C VAL A 171 -14.39 5.81 -14.38
N ALA A 172 -13.49 6.19 -15.30
CA ALA A 172 -12.06 6.25 -15.00
C ALA A 172 -11.78 7.33 -13.96
N PHE A 173 -11.03 7.00 -12.91
CA PHE A 173 -10.86 7.89 -11.77
C PHE A 173 -9.97 9.10 -12.07
N LEU A 174 -9.06 9.00 -13.05
CA LEU A 174 -8.31 10.16 -13.54
C LEU A 174 -9.23 11.20 -14.21
N ASP A 175 -10.24 10.75 -14.96
CA ASP A 175 -11.26 11.65 -15.53
C ASP A 175 -12.11 12.30 -14.42
N VAL A 176 -12.39 11.56 -13.35
CA VAL A 176 -13.07 12.10 -12.15
C VAL A 176 -12.22 13.18 -11.49
N ILE A 177 -10.91 12.98 -11.31
CA ILE A 177 -10.00 14.00 -10.78
C ILE A 177 -10.04 15.25 -11.67
N ASP A 178 -9.92 15.08 -12.99
CA ASP A 178 -10.03 16.20 -13.93
C ASP A 178 -11.34 16.97 -13.80
N LEU A 179 -12.45 16.24 -13.66
CA LEU A 179 -13.77 16.82 -13.46
C LEU A 179 -13.90 17.56 -12.13
N VAL A 180 -13.36 17.01 -11.04
CA VAL A 180 -13.34 17.64 -9.71
C VAL A 180 -12.68 19.01 -9.79
N TYR A 181 -11.50 19.11 -10.40
CA TYR A 181 -10.77 20.37 -10.51
C TYR A 181 -11.49 21.39 -11.43
N LYS A 182 -12.15 20.92 -12.49
CA LYS A 182 -13.05 21.76 -13.31
C LYS A 182 -14.26 22.25 -12.50
N ALA A 183 -14.89 21.38 -11.71
CA ALA A 183 -16.08 21.66 -10.93
C ALA A 183 -15.84 22.74 -9.87
N ILE A 184 -14.65 22.74 -9.24
CA ILE A 184 -14.24 23.80 -8.32
C ILE A 184 -13.72 25.06 -9.03
N LYS A 185 -13.65 25.08 -10.36
CA LYS A 185 -13.16 26.19 -11.21
C LYS A 185 -11.74 26.64 -10.84
N PHE A 186 -10.83 25.68 -10.64
CA PHE A 186 -9.53 25.94 -10.02
C PHE A 186 -8.71 27.07 -10.69
N ASP A 187 -8.73 27.19 -12.02
CA ASP A 187 -8.00 28.23 -12.77
C ASP A 187 -8.42 29.66 -12.41
N SER A 188 -9.66 29.84 -11.97
CA SER A 188 -10.20 31.15 -11.60
C SER A 188 -9.90 31.55 -10.15
N ARG A 189 -9.27 30.66 -9.37
CA ARG A 189 -9.03 30.87 -7.94
C ARG A 189 -7.67 31.52 -7.67
N LYS A 190 -7.60 32.29 -6.59
CA LYS A 190 -6.33 32.85 -6.08
C LYS A 190 -5.26 31.78 -5.87
N GLU A 191 -5.66 30.62 -5.34
CA GLU A 191 -4.78 29.48 -5.02
C GLU A 191 -4.63 28.47 -6.19
N HIS A 192 -4.80 28.89 -7.45
CA HIS A 192 -4.75 27.98 -8.61
C HIS A 192 -3.43 27.19 -8.73
N GLU A 193 -2.28 27.78 -8.39
CA GLU A 193 -0.97 27.09 -8.38
C GLU A 193 -0.93 25.94 -7.36
N LEU A 194 -1.48 26.17 -6.15
CA LEU A 194 -1.60 25.15 -5.11
C LEU A 194 -2.55 24.04 -5.56
N LEU A 195 -3.72 24.40 -6.09
CA LEU A 195 -4.70 23.43 -6.61
C LEU A 195 -4.12 22.59 -7.75
N SER A 196 -3.35 23.19 -8.65
CA SER A 196 -2.62 22.47 -9.71
C SER A 196 -1.61 21.48 -9.12
N THR A 197 -0.88 21.88 -8.08
CA THR A 197 0.06 20.98 -7.37
C THR A 197 -0.67 19.81 -6.71
N LEU A 198 -1.81 20.07 -6.04
CA LEU A 198 -2.64 19.04 -5.41
C LEU A 198 -3.25 18.07 -6.45
N LYS A 199 -3.68 18.60 -7.60
CA LYS A 199 -4.19 17.78 -8.71
C LYS A 199 -3.10 16.83 -9.21
N ASN A 200 -1.90 17.37 -9.44
CA ASN A 200 -0.75 16.58 -9.88
C ASN A 200 -0.36 15.53 -8.84
N TYR A 201 -0.46 15.84 -7.54
CA TYR A 201 -0.23 14.88 -6.47
C TYR A 201 -1.20 13.70 -6.51
N GLN A 202 -2.50 13.98 -6.54
CA GLN A 202 -3.54 12.95 -6.59
C GLN A 202 -3.43 12.12 -7.87
N THR A 203 -3.22 12.77 -9.02
CA THR A 203 -3.02 12.11 -10.32
C THR A 203 -1.81 11.17 -10.28
N SER A 204 -0.66 11.66 -9.80
CA SER A 204 0.56 10.85 -9.75
C SER A 204 0.45 9.65 -8.82
N ILE A 205 -0.33 9.74 -7.74
CA ILE A 205 -0.63 8.56 -6.89
C ILE A 205 -1.43 7.53 -7.68
N VAL A 206 -2.51 7.93 -8.34
CA VAL A 206 -3.33 7.01 -9.14
C VAL A 206 -2.52 6.34 -10.25
N THR A 207 -1.75 7.12 -11.00
CA THR A 207 -0.86 6.62 -12.05
C THR A 207 0.20 5.67 -11.49
N LEU A 208 0.85 6.01 -10.36
CA LEU A 208 1.85 5.14 -9.74
C LEU A 208 1.26 3.77 -9.40
N LEU A 209 0.06 3.74 -8.83
CA LEU A 209 -0.56 2.52 -8.32
C LEU A 209 -1.19 1.64 -9.40
N THR A 210 -1.63 2.20 -10.53
CA THR A 210 -2.53 1.49 -11.45
C THR A 210 -2.07 1.43 -12.90
N GLU A 211 -1.46 2.51 -13.42
CA GLU A 211 -1.12 2.61 -14.82
C GLU A 211 0.27 2.01 -15.11
N PRO A 212 0.38 1.06 -16.05
CA PRO A 212 1.65 0.52 -16.49
C PRO A 212 2.57 1.61 -17.03
N ASP A 213 3.86 1.46 -16.78
CA ASP A 213 4.91 2.29 -17.31
C ASP A 213 6.19 1.47 -17.51
N ASP A 214 7.16 2.03 -18.24
CA ASP A 214 8.44 1.34 -18.49
C ASP A 214 9.39 1.39 -17.27
N THR A 215 8.90 1.78 -16.08
CA THR A 215 9.74 1.98 -14.89
C THR A 215 9.71 0.75 -13.99
N ASN A 216 10.89 0.23 -13.65
CA ASN A 216 11.01 -0.83 -12.66
C ASN A 216 11.20 -0.23 -11.26
N TYR A 217 10.09 0.01 -10.57
CA TYR A 217 10.09 0.55 -9.21
C TYR A 217 10.55 -0.49 -8.18
N ARG A 218 11.80 -0.36 -7.71
CA ARG A 218 12.38 -1.21 -6.66
C ARG A 218 13.02 -0.34 -5.59
N PHE A 219 12.71 -0.61 -4.32
CA PHE A 219 13.44 -0.11 -3.19
C PHE A 219 14.86 -0.69 -3.15
N ARG A 220 15.82 0.16 -2.79
CA ARG A 220 17.22 -0.25 -2.61
C ARG A 220 17.44 -0.61 -1.15
N LEU A 221 17.42 -1.91 -0.85
CA LEU A 221 17.61 -2.45 0.48
C LEU A 221 18.87 -3.34 0.49
N ASN A 222 19.70 -3.19 1.51
CA ASN A 222 20.82 -4.05 1.85
C ASN A 222 20.37 -5.35 2.55
N ASP A 223 19.55 -6.13 1.84
CA ASP A 223 19.15 -7.49 2.22
C ASP A 223 19.30 -8.43 1.02
N ARG A 224 19.90 -9.61 1.27
CA ARG A 224 20.15 -10.62 0.23
C ARG A 224 18.89 -11.19 -0.44
N HIS A 225 17.75 -11.08 0.22
CA HIS A 225 16.43 -11.56 -0.20
C HIS A 225 15.49 -10.42 -0.61
N SER A 226 15.95 -9.17 -0.66
CA SER A 226 15.13 -7.99 -0.99
C SER A 226 14.35 -8.14 -2.31
N GLU A 227 14.93 -8.77 -3.32
CA GLU A 227 14.23 -9.05 -4.59
C GLU A 227 13.02 -9.98 -4.44
N LEU A 228 12.98 -10.84 -3.41
CA LEU A 228 11.84 -11.74 -3.15
C LEU A 228 10.63 -11.02 -2.53
N MET A 229 10.75 -9.73 -2.22
CA MET A 229 9.62 -8.89 -1.81
C MET A 229 8.61 -8.69 -2.93
N TYR A 230 9.08 -8.75 -4.18
CA TYR A 230 8.27 -8.43 -5.33
C TYR A 230 7.63 -9.69 -5.93
N PRO A 231 6.34 -9.63 -6.29
CA PRO A 231 5.58 -10.83 -6.66
C PRO A 231 6.11 -11.54 -7.90
N ASP A 232 6.59 -10.78 -8.88
CA ASP A 232 7.15 -11.30 -10.13
C ASP A 232 8.38 -12.17 -9.88
N VAL A 233 9.32 -11.67 -9.09
CA VAL A 233 10.54 -12.40 -8.72
C VAL A 233 10.20 -13.56 -7.80
N PHE A 234 9.36 -13.32 -6.78
CA PHE A 234 8.96 -14.34 -5.80
C PHE A 234 8.31 -15.56 -6.47
N LEU A 235 7.31 -15.33 -7.31
CA LEU A 235 6.58 -16.40 -8.00
C LEU A 235 7.46 -17.13 -9.01
N HIS A 236 8.31 -16.40 -9.73
CA HIS A 236 9.27 -17.01 -10.65
C HIS A 236 10.26 -17.92 -9.91
N ALA A 237 10.85 -17.43 -8.81
CA ALA A 237 11.74 -18.21 -7.97
C ALA A 237 11.03 -19.41 -7.33
N TYR A 238 9.78 -19.26 -6.88
CA TYR A 238 8.99 -20.37 -6.34
C TYR A 238 8.71 -21.45 -7.38
N ALA A 239 8.44 -21.09 -8.63
CA ALA A 239 8.20 -22.05 -9.71
C ALA A 239 9.46 -22.83 -10.11
N ARG A 240 10.63 -22.15 -10.15
CA ARG A 240 11.89 -22.76 -10.64
C ARG A 240 12.74 -23.38 -9.54
N ASN A 241 12.85 -22.73 -8.39
CA ASN A 241 13.72 -23.12 -7.29
C ASN A 241 13.07 -22.86 -5.92
N LYS A 242 12.16 -23.75 -5.51
CA LYS A 242 11.49 -23.68 -4.20
C LYS A 242 12.46 -23.63 -3.02
N LYS A 243 13.63 -24.25 -3.13
CA LYS A 243 14.62 -24.26 -2.05
C LYS A 243 15.08 -22.83 -1.70
N GLN A 244 15.25 -21.97 -2.70
CA GLN A 244 15.61 -20.56 -2.47
C GLN A 244 14.56 -19.85 -1.62
N ILE A 245 13.27 -20.02 -1.95
CA ILE A 245 12.18 -19.42 -1.17
C ILE A 245 12.11 -20.01 0.24
N PHE A 246 12.27 -21.32 0.38
CA PHE A 246 12.24 -21.96 1.70
C PHE A 246 13.42 -21.53 2.58
N SER A 247 14.62 -21.35 2.01
CA SER A 247 15.76 -20.78 2.74
C SER A 247 15.49 -19.34 3.16
N ALA A 248 14.92 -18.50 2.29
CA ALA A 248 14.53 -17.14 2.64
C ALA A 248 13.47 -17.11 3.76
N LEU A 249 12.49 -18.02 3.73
CA LEU A 249 11.48 -18.18 4.78
C LEU A 249 12.09 -18.64 6.11
N ILE A 250 13.11 -19.49 6.10
CA ILE A 250 13.82 -19.88 7.34
C ILE A 250 14.49 -18.65 7.97
N ASP A 251 15.09 -17.78 7.15
CA ASP A 251 15.77 -16.59 7.65
C ASP A 251 14.82 -15.57 8.31
N THR A 252 13.51 -15.61 8.01
CA THR A 252 12.54 -14.65 8.56
C THR A 252 12.27 -14.81 10.05
N VAL A 253 12.68 -15.94 10.63
CA VAL A 253 12.55 -16.20 12.08
C VAL A 253 13.89 -16.17 12.79
N ASN A 254 14.93 -15.64 12.13
CA ASN A 254 16.21 -15.36 12.77
C ASN A 254 16.02 -14.21 13.78
N PRO A 255 16.41 -14.36 15.05
CA PRO A 255 16.29 -13.29 16.05
C PRO A 255 17.26 -12.12 15.80
N LEU A 256 18.32 -12.30 15.01
CA LEU A 256 19.37 -11.30 14.77
C LEU A 256 19.13 -10.52 13.46
N GLN A 257 17.93 -9.98 13.30
CA GLN A 257 17.56 -9.19 12.12
C GLN A 257 17.69 -7.69 12.37
N SER A 258 18.28 -6.97 11.41
CA SER A 258 18.14 -5.51 11.36
C SER A 258 16.69 -5.12 11.02
N THR A 259 16.29 -3.87 11.28
CA THR A 259 14.95 -3.38 10.89
C THR A 259 14.67 -3.59 9.39
N GLU A 260 15.70 -3.46 8.56
CA GLU A 260 15.59 -3.66 7.12
C GLU A 260 15.37 -5.13 6.75
N ASN A 261 16.12 -6.05 7.37
CA ASN A 261 15.92 -7.49 7.15
C ASN A 261 14.55 -7.94 7.67
N LEU A 262 14.09 -7.33 8.77
CA LEU A 262 12.76 -7.55 9.33
C LEU A 262 11.66 -7.14 8.35
N PHE A 263 11.83 -6.00 7.69
CA PHE A 263 10.90 -5.53 6.66
C PHE A 263 10.83 -6.48 5.48
N VAL A 264 11.97 -6.84 4.90
CA VAL A 264 12.05 -7.80 3.80
C VAL A 264 11.39 -9.13 4.19
N SER A 265 11.69 -9.63 5.39
CA SER A 265 11.13 -10.87 5.94
C SER A 265 9.61 -10.84 6.06
N ASN A 266 9.05 -9.75 6.57
CA ASN A 266 7.59 -9.59 6.64
C ASN A 266 6.95 -9.63 5.25
N ILE A 267 7.53 -8.94 4.26
CA ILE A 267 6.98 -8.94 2.89
C ILE A 267 7.06 -10.35 2.28
N ILE A 268 8.16 -11.08 2.48
CA ILE A 268 8.32 -12.47 1.98
C ILE A 268 7.30 -13.41 2.64
N LEU A 269 7.08 -13.31 3.96
CA LEU A 269 6.06 -14.08 4.67
C LEU A 269 4.66 -13.80 4.11
N MET A 270 4.36 -12.53 3.85
CA MET A 270 3.08 -12.11 3.26
C MET A 270 2.92 -12.62 1.82
N ASN A 271 3.97 -12.58 0.99
CA ASN A 271 3.96 -13.16 -0.35
C ASN A 271 3.68 -14.68 -0.31
N TYR A 272 4.37 -15.42 0.55
CA TYR A 272 4.14 -16.86 0.68
C TYR A 272 2.73 -17.19 1.15
N SER A 273 2.23 -16.44 2.13
CA SER A 273 0.87 -16.58 2.66
C SER A 273 -0.18 -16.32 1.58
N PHE A 274 -0.07 -15.19 0.90
CA PHE A 274 -1.05 -14.73 -0.08
C PHE A 274 -1.03 -15.55 -1.37
N TYR A 275 0.14 -15.75 -1.98
CA TYR A 275 0.22 -16.37 -3.31
C TYR A 275 0.25 -17.90 -3.26
N ILE A 276 0.77 -18.50 -2.18
CA ILE A 276 0.94 -19.95 -2.10
C ILE A 276 -0.08 -20.56 -1.15
N LEU A 277 -0.07 -20.17 0.12
CA LEU A 277 -0.82 -20.89 1.16
C LEU A 277 -2.32 -20.65 1.09
N LYS A 278 -2.77 -19.43 0.76
CA LYS A 278 -4.19 -19.07 0.62
C LYS A 278 -4.96 -20.05 -0.27
N SER A 279 -4.37 -20.47 -1.38
CA SER A 279 -5.00 -21.39 -2.34
C SER A 279 -4.54 -22.85 -2.18
N LYS A 280 -3.32 -23.08 -1.68
CA LYS A 280 -2.71 -24.40 -1.54
C LYS A 280 -2.09 -24.56 -0.15
N PRO A 281 -2.90 -24.64 0.92
CA PRO A 281 -2.38 -24.66 2.29
C PRO A 281 -1.51 -25.89 2.58
N ARG A 282 -1.70 -26.99 1.84
CA ARG A 282 -0.83 -28.19 1.91
C ARG A 282 0.62 -27.95 1.48
N GLU A 283 0.95 -26.87 0.77
CA GLU A 283 2.35 -26.52 0.45
C GLU A 283 3.18 -26.30 1.73
N ILE A 284 2.54 -25.99 2.87
CA ILE A 284 3.21 -25.90 4.17
C ILE A 284 3.96 -27.18 4.55
N LEU A 285 3.48 -28.36 4.11
CA LEU A 285 4.14 -29.64 4.38
C LEU A 285 5.49 -29.76 3.65
N LYS A 286 5.62 -29.13 2.48
CA LYS A 286 6.89 -29.10 1.74
C LYS A 286 7.91 -28.21 2.44
N LEU A 287 7.45 -27.09 3.00
CA LEU A 287 8.27 -26.24 3.85
C LEU A 287 8.70 -27.00 5.11
N LYS A 288 7.78 -27.66 5.82
CA LYS A 288 8.11 -28.52 6.98
C LYS A 288 9.20 -29.54 6.67
N LYS A 289 9.05 -30.27 5.57
CA LYS A 289 10.03 -31.26 5.12
C LYS A 289 11.40 -30.64 4.79
N HIS A 290 11.42 -29.42 4.27
CA HIS A 290 12.66 -28.71 3.95
C HIS A 290 13.38 -28.20 5.20
N VAL A 291 12.64 -27.63 6.15
CA VAL A 291 13.18 -27.12 7.41
C VAL A 291 13.83 -28.24 8.21
N ASN A 292 13.17 -29.40 8.30
CA ASN A 292 13.67 -30.59 9.00
C ASN A 292 14.14 -30.34 10.45
N ASP A 293 13.48 -29.38 11.10
CA ASP A 293 13.65 -28.99 12.51
C ASP A 293 12.28 -28.55 13.03
N GLU A 294 11.76 -29.25 14.04
CA GLU A 294 10.41 -29.04 14.57
C GLU A 294 10.26 -27.69 15.29
N THR A 295 11.31 -27.25 15.99
CA THR A 295 11.28 -25.99 16.74
C THR A 295 11.31 -24.81 15.79
N LEU A 296 12.21 -24.85 14.80
CA LEU A 296 12.32 -23.83 13.77
C LEU A 296 11.06 -23.78 12.90
N PHE A 297 10.50 -24.93 12.53
CA PHE A 297 9.25 -24.98 11.78
C PHE A 297 8.08 -24.41 12.58
N SER A 298 7.99 -24.69 13.89
CA SER A 298 6.93 -24.14 14.75
C SER A 298 6.99 -22.61 14.79
N LYS A 299 8.18 -22.02 14.97
CA LYS A 299 8.37 -20.55 14.91
C LYS A 299 7.95 -19.97 13.57
N LEU A 300 8.31 -20.65 12.47
CA LEU A 300 7.96 -20.22 11.13
C LEU A 300 6.45 -20.29 10.87
N LEU A 301 5.79 -21.37 11.31
CA LEU A 301 4.35 -21.53 11.20
C LEU A 301 3.61 -20.47 12.02
N GLU A 302 4.09 -20.18 13.24
CA GLU A 302 3.57 -19.10 14.08
C GLU A 302 3.70 -17.75 13.36
N ALA A 303 4.87 -17.40 12.83
CA ALA A 303 5.09 -16.14 12.10
C ALA A 303 4.15 -16.02 10.87
N ILE A 304 3.95 -17.10 10.12
CA ILE A 304 3.04 -17.15 8.97
C ILE A 304 1.58 -16.90 9.39
N ILE A 305 1.09 -17.60 10.42
CA ILE A 305 -0.31 -17.54 10.85
C ILE A 305 -0.62 -16.20 11.51
N THR A 306 0.25 -15.74 12.41
CA THR A 306 0.05 -14.51 13.18
C THR A 306 0.13 -13.26 12.30
N ARG A 307 0.89 -13.30 11.18
CA ARG A 307 0.90 -12.23 10.17
C ARG A 307 -0.48 -12.02 9.52
N ARG A 308 -1.36 -13.03 9.50
CA ARG A 308 -2.76 -12.96 9.04
C ARG A 308 -2.96 -12.44 7.60
N MET A 309 -1.97 -12.62 6.73
CA MET A 309 -2.09 -12.23 5.32
C MET A 309 -2.94 -13.26 4.55
N ALA A 310 -4.24 -12.98 4.45
CA ALA A 310 -5.24 -13.80 3.74
C ALA A 310 -5.38 -15.25 4.21
N ILE A 311 -4.76 -15.60 5.34
CA ILE A 311 -4.78 -16.92 5.96
C ILE A 311 -4.98 -16.75 7.47
N ASN A 312 -5.48 -17.79 8.12
CA ASN A 312 -5.63 -17.87 9.57
C ASN A 312 -5.32 -19.30 10.05
N LYS A 313 -5.37 -19.54 11.35
CA LYS A 313 -5.11 -20.85 11.95
C LYS A 313 -6.02 -21.94 11.39
N SER A 314 -7.30 -21.62 11.16
CA SER A 314 -8.30 -22.61 10.72
C SER A 314 -8.05 -23.16 9.31
N LEU A 315 -7.35 -22.40 8.46
CA LEU A 315 -6.92 -22.87 7.14
C LEU A 315 -6.06 -24.16 7.20
N PHE A 316 -5.39 -24.41 8.33
CA PHE A 316 -4.46 -25.53 8.48
C PHE A 316 -4.99 -26.69 9.35
N GLU A 317 -6.20 -26.59 9.93
CA GLU A 317 -6.74 -27.58 10.86
C GLU A 317 -6.84 -29.01 10.29
N LYS A 318 -7.08 -29.12 8.97
CA LYS A 318 -7.21 -30.41 8.27
C LYS A 318 -5.90 -30.93 7.68
N ILE A 319 -4.77 -30.32 8.04
CA ILE A 319 -3.44 -30.68 7.55
C ILE A 319 -2.69 -31.40 8.67
N SER A 320 -1.85 -32.39 8.31
CA SER A 320 -1.08 -33.22 9.24
C SER A 320 0.09 -32.46 9.92
N ILE A 321 -0.22 -31.33 10.57
CA ILE A 321 0.67 -30.48 11.37
C ILE A 321 0.02 -30.12 12.72
N GLY A 322 -0.95 -30.93 13.18
CA GLY A 322 -1.81 -30.61 14.34
C GLY A 322 -1.05 -30.33 15.64
N HIS A 323 0.07 -31.03 15.88
CA HIS A 323 0.95 -30.76 17.02
C HIS A 323 1.52 -29.33 16.95
N ASP A 324 2.18 -28.98 15.83
CA ASP A 324 2.76 -27.63 15.62
C ASP A 324 1.69 -26.54 15.71
N LEU A 325 0.51 -26.80 15.13
CA LEU A 325 -0.63 -25.87 15.14
C LEU A 325 -1.20 -25.66 16.55
N SER A 326 -1.19 -26.70 17.40
CA SER A 326 -1.71 -26.62 18.77
C SER A 326 -0.89 -25.69 19.67
N LEU A 327 0.40 -25.54 19.38
CA LEU A 327 1.33 -24.71 20.15
C LEU A 327 1.12 -23.20 19.91
N ILE A 328 0.46 -22.83 18.81
CA ILE A 328 0.25 -21.43 18.43
C ILE A 328 -0.91 -20.83 19.22
N LYS A 329 -0.58 -19.85 20.07
CA LYS A 329 -1.56 -19.04 20.79
C LYS A 329 -2.12 -17.96 19.86
N ASP A 330 -3.22 -18.29 19.18
CA ASP A 330 -3.94 -17.34 18.33
C ASP A 330 -4.80 -16.42 19.20
N ASN A 331 -4.16 -15.49 19.92
CA ASN A 331 -4.89 -14.44 20.61
C ASN A 331 -5.51 -13.54 19.54
N SER A 332 -6.83 -13.55 19.44
CA SER A 332 -7.60 -12.76 18.46
C SER A 332 -7.24 -11.27 18.46
N THR A 333 -6.67 -10.77 19.56
CA THR A 333 -6.28 -9.38 19.83
C THR A 333 -4.82 -9.02 19.55
N SER A 334 -3.91 -9.96 19.24
CA SER A 334 -2.50 -9.64 18.97
C SER A 334 -2.28 -9.18 17.53
N PHE A 335 -2.86 -8.04 17.16
CA PHE A 335 -2.65 -7.43 15.84
C PHE A 335 -1.29 -6.72 15.70
N TYR A 336 -0.41 -6.80 16.69
CA TYR A 336 0.76 -5.93 16.80
C TYR A 336 1.95 -6.68 17.40
N ASN A 337 3.10 -6.62 16.71
CA ASN A 337 4.47 -6.97 17.19
C ASN A 337 4.95 -8.44 17.21
N ILE A 338 4.64 -9.26 16.21
CA ILE A 338 5.13 -10.66 16.17
C ILE A 338 6.67 -10.78 16.08
N LEU A 339 7.35 -9.79 15.52
CA LEU A 339 8.82 -9.85 15.33
C LEU A 339 9.62 -9.04 16.35
N TYR A 340 8.95 -8.29 17.23
CA TYR A 340 9.58 -7.56 18.34
C TYR A 340 9.14 -8.09 19.72
N SER A 341 8.28 -9.11 19.78
CA SER A 341 7.78 -9.71 21.03
C SER A 341 8.48 -11.03 21.40
N LEU A 342 9.67 -11.30 20.87
CA LEU A 342 10.54 -12.39 21.31
C LEU A 342 11.71 -11.87 22.14
#